data_AF-A0A963SLT7-F1
#
_entry.id   AF-A0A963SLT7-F1
#
_cell.length_a   1.000
_cell.length_b   1.000
_cell.length_c   1.000
_cell.angle_alpha   90.00
_cell.angle_beta   90.00
_cell.angle_gamma   90.00
#
_symmetry.space_group_name_H-M   'P 1'
#
loop_
_entity.id
_entity.type
_entity.pdbx_description
1 polymer ?
#
loop_
_entity_poly.entity_id
_entity_poly.type
_entity_poly.pdbx_seq_one_letter_code
_entity_poly.pdbx_strand_id
1 'polypeptide(L)'
;TLNRTWIPTQDSPGIRQTWEARITAPEDLTVVMSGLSGGDPEELDDGRRAFTFSMDKPVAPYLIAIAAGDIVFRELGPRTGVWSEPAMIDAAAAELEDTEAMVEAAEALYGPYRWGRYDMIVLPPAFPYGGMENPVMTFLTPTFIAGDKSLTGLVAHELAHSWSGNLVTNANWTDSWLNEGVTSYFENRIVEAIYGKKRATQEALLDFAAIEETLDEVGEDAPGTALHQPIGTDSAGSAIVYNKGAAFLRTVENIVGREKFDAWLRSWFDRHAFQPATSAMLLADMRENLVQGDAELEEKLQLEDWIYGTGLPDNVWRPDASAFAAVDAAVGAYTDKRAVPQAEWQEWTSAERQRFLDNLPEKLTAAELAELDETLGLARTGNNEELFLWLEMALANRYEPAVPQAEAFLAGVGRTKFVRPLFAVLMDQGSWGQPIAKRVYAKTRGSYHAVTRGAVDRVVGQAG
;
A
#
# COMPACT_ATOMS: atom_id res chain seq x y z
N THR A 1 7.36 14.46 6.92
CA THR A 1 8.46 13.65 6.36
C THR A 1 9.60 13.56 7.35
N LEU A 2 10.44 12.53 7.20
CA LEU A 2 11.55 12.24 8.13
C LEU A 2 12.93 12.56 7.54
N ASN A 3 13.02 13.06 6.30
CA ASN A 3 14.33 13.32 5.67
C ASN A 3 15.18 14.32 6.49
N ARG A 4 14.52 15.34 7.08
CA ARG A 4 15.15 16.32 7.98
C ARG A 4 15.89 15.74 9.20
N THR A 5 15.63 14.47 9.58
CA THR A 5 16.28 13.87 10.75
C THR A 5 17.72 13.44 10.49
N TRP A 6 18.14 13.39 9.22
CA TRP A 6 19.48 12.92 8.83
C TRP A 6 20.11 13.76 7.72
N ILE A 7 19.33 14.54 6.95
CA ILE A 7 19.82 15.50 5.97
C ILE A 7 19.21 16.89 6.23
N PRO A 8 20.01 17.93 6.51
CA PRO A 8 19.52 19.31 6.55
C PRO A 8 19.07 19.76 5.16
N THR A 9 17.76 19.87 4.93
CA THR A 9 17.18 20.34 3.67
C THR A 9 15.81 21.00 3.89
N GLN A 10 15.27 21.65 2.85
CA GLN A 10 13.90 22.12 2.81
C GLN A 10 12.94 20.94 2.62
N ASP A 11 12.68 20.22 3.71
CA ASP A 11 11.94 18.96 3.73
C ASP A 11 10.42 19.16 3.53
N SER A 12 10.04 19.43 2.27
CA SER A 12 8.69 19.66 1.77
C SER A 12 8.53 18.95 0.41
N PRO A 13 7.38 18.32 0.12
CA PRO A 13 7.18 17.63 -1.15
C PRO A 13 7.10 18.59 -2.36
N GLY A 14 6.77 19.87 -2.12
CA GLY A 14 6.80 20.91 -3.14
C GLY A 14 8.20 21.39 -3.54
N ILE A 15 9.26 20.97 -2.84
CA ILE A 15 10.65 21.28 -3.20
C ILE A 15 11.24 20.05 -3.88
N ARG A 16 11.86 20.23 -5.05
CA ARG A 16 12.53 19.15 -5.78
C ARG A 16 14.00 19.45 -5.98
N GLN A 17 14.82 18.41 -5.90
CA GLN A 17 16.27 18.50 -5.99
C GLN A 17 16.87 17.26 -6.66
N THR A 18 17.93 17.46 -7.42
CA THR A 18 18.86 16.38 -7.80
C THR A 18 19.89 16.20 -6.68
N TRP A 19 20.58 15.06 -6.65
CA TRP A 19 21.61 14.83 -5.65
C TRP A 19 22.65 13.81 -6.13
N GLU A 20 23.84 13.90 -5.54
CA GLU A 20 24.91 12.91 -5.62
C GLU A 20 25.29 12.52 -4.19
N ALA A 21 25.61 11.25 -3.98
CA ALA A 21 25.99 10.73 -2.67
C ALA A 21 27.22 9.83 -2.79
N ARG A 22 28.15 9.97 -1.84
CA ARG A 22 29.24 9.01 -1.59
C ARG A 22 29.08 8.47 -0.18
N ILE A 23 28.75 7.20 -0.06
CA ILE A 23 28.51 6.53 1.22
C ILE A 23 29.66 5.59 1.52
N THR A 24 30.26 5.72 2.70
CA THR A 24 31.27 4.79 3.19
C THR A 24 30.66 3.82 4.20
N ALA A 25 30.89 2.53 4.01
CA ALA A 25 30.43 1.46 4.91
C ALA A 25 31.54 0.43 5.15
N PRO A 26 31.47 -0.39 6.22
CA PRO A 26 32.32 -1.56 6.40
C PRO A 26 32.34 -2.48 5.16
N GLU A 27 33.47 -3.15 4.90
CA GLU A 27 33.69 -3.97 3.70
C GLU A 27 32.71 -5.15 3.56
N ASP A 28 32.14 -5.59 4.67
CA ASP A 28 31.15 -6.65 4.81
C ASP A 28 29.71 -6.19 4.51
N LEU A 29 29.47 -4.88 4.35
CA LEU A 29 28.14 -4.34 4.03
C LEU A 29 28.05 -3.83 2.59
N THR A 30 26.92 -4.09 1.94
CA THR A 30 26.54 -3.48 0.67
C THR A 30 25.56 -2.35 0.92
N VAL A 31 25.69 -1.23 0.19
CA VAL A 31 24.80 -0.08 0.28
C VAL A 31 23.97 0.04 -1.00
N VAL A 32 22.69 0.36 -0.85
CA VAL A 32 21.80 0.80 -1.94
C VAL A 32 21.12 2.11 -1.56
N MET A 33 20.79 2.93 -2.55
CA MET A 33 20.07 4.19 -2.39
C MET A 33 19.04 4.36 -3.49
N SER A 34 18.12 5.32 -3.32
CA SER A 34 17.14 5.71 -4.34
C SER A 34 17.72 6.55 -5.48
N GLY A 35 18.81 6.06 -6.08
CA GLY A 35 19.50 6.69 -7.20
C GLY A 35 20.36 5.67 -7.94
N LEU A 36 20.79 6.03 -9.16
CA LEU A 36 21.61 5.16 -9.99
C LEU A 36 23.00 4.98 -9.37
N SER A 37 23.44 3.72 -9.27
CA SER A 37 24.79 3.37 -8.82
C SER A 37 25.86 3.87 -9.79
N GLY A 38 26.96 4.40 -9.25
CA GLY A 38 28.17 4.76 -9.99
C GLY A 38 29.04 3.56 -10.40
N GLY A 39 28.61 2.32 -10.12
CA GLY A 39 29.31 1.08 -10.45
C GLY A 39 29.84 0.36 -9.21
N ASP A 40 30.95 -0.37 -9.39
CA ASP A 40 31.60 -1.09 -8.30
C ASP A 40 32.10 -0.13 -7.21
N PRO A 41 32.00 -0.52 -5.93
CA PRO A 41 32.49 0.31 -4.84
C PRO A 41 34.01 0.47 -4.88
N GLU A 42 34.49 1.63 -4.42
CA GLU A 42 35.91 1.90 -4.20
C GLU A 42 36.35 1.24 -2.88
N GLU A 43 37.32 0.32 -2.94
CA GLU A 43 37.99 -0.22 -1.75
C GLU A 43 38.82 0.86 -1.06
N LEU A 44 38.65 1.02 0.25
CA LEU A 44 39.39 1.99 1.06
C LEU A 44 40.37 1.29 2.00
N ASP A 45 41.45 1.98 2.34
CA ASP A 45 42.32 1.58 3.45
C ASP A 45 41.51 1.63 4.76
N ASP A 46 41.52 0.55 5.55
CA ASP A 46 40.82 0.34 6.85
C ASP A 46 39.61 -0.60 6.90
N GLY A 47 39.40 -1.42 5.85
CA GLY A 47 38.32 -2.42 5.83
C GLY A 47 36.95 -1.78 5.59
N ARG A 48 36.92 -0.73 4.76
CA ARG A 48 35.71 -0.03 4.33
C ARG A 48 35.66 0.10 2.82
N ARG A 49 34.46 0.34 2.31
CA ARG A 49 34.18 0.57 0.89
C ARG A 49 33.39 1.86 0.72
N ALA A 50 33.63 2.57 -0.39
CA ALA A 50 32.85 3.75 -0.78
C ALA A 50 31.96 3.46 -1.99
N PHE A 51 30.67 3.69 -1.83
CA PHE A 51 29.63 3.55 -2.85
C PHE A 51 29.25 4.93 -3.35
N THR A 52 29.02 5.08 -4.65
CA THR A 52 28.58 6.35 -5.24
C THR A 52 27.22 6.18 -5.90
N PHE A 53 26.36 7.20 -5.74
CA PHE A 53 25.00 7.21 -6.28
C PHE A 53 24.68 8.60 -6.84
N SER A 54 23.82 8.64 -7.85
CA SER A 54 23.31 9.88 -8.43
C SER A 54 21.81 9.78 -8.72
N MET A 55 21.09 10.86 -8.40
CA MET A 55 19.73 11.11 -8.85
C MET A 55 19.74 12.35 -9.72
N ASP A 56 19.79 12.13 -11.04
CA ASP A 56 19.86 13.18 -12.05
C ASP A 56 18.50 13.79 -12.39
N LYS A 57 17.41 13.22 -11.84
CA LYS A 57 16.04 13.74 -11.94
C LYS A 57 15.65 14.48 -10.66
N PRO A 58 14.96 15.63 -10.74
CA PRO A 58 14.62 16.37 -9.53
C PRO A 58 13.46 15.69 -8.79
N VAL A 59 13.74 15.23 -7.57
CA VAL A 59 12.81 14.49 -6.69
C VAL A 59 12.57 15.26 -5.39
N ALA A 60 11.43 15.01 -4.75
CA ALA A 60 11.17 15.54 -3.42
C ALA A 60 12.12 14.91 -2.37
N PRO A 61 12.56 15.65 -1.33
CA PRO A 61 13.48 15.13 -0.30
C PRO A 61 13.02 13.85 0.40
N TYR A 62 11.70 13.63 0.51
CA TYR A 62 11.17 12.44 1.18
C TYR A 62 11.47 11.13 0.44
N LEU A 63 11.81 11.22 -0.85
CA LEU A 63 12.17 10.08 -1.71
C LEU A 63 13.65 9.71 -1.64
N ILE A 64 14.47 10.46 -0.88
CA ILE A 64 15.86 10.08 -0.61
C ILE A 64 15.87 8.96 0.42
N ALA A 65 16.36 7.79 0.01
CA ALA A 65 16.41 6.59 0.80
C ALA A 65 17.79 5.93 0.72
N ILE A 66 18.12 5.16 1.76
CA ILE A 66 19.36 4.42 1.90
C ILE A 66 19.09 3.13 2.68
N ALA A 67 19.69 2.03 2.24
CA ALA A 67 19.78 0.79 3.00
C ALA A 67 21.22 0.26 2.94
N ALA A 68 21.69 -0.31 4.05
CA ALA A 68 23.01 -0.92 4.15
C ALA A 68 22.91 -2.19 4.99
N GLY A 69 23.51 -3.29 4.51
CA GLY A 69 23.43 -4.58 5.18
C GLY A 69 24.19 -5.68 4.45
N ASP A 70 24.13 -6.90 4.99
CA ASP A 70 24.47 -8.12 4.25
C ASP A 70 23.34 -8.40 3.26
N ILE A 71 23.37 -7.70 2.13
CA ILE A 71 22.36 -7.79 1.08
C ILE A 71 23.00 -8.22 -0.23
N VAL A 72 22.28 -9.11 -0.92
CA VAL A 72 22.65 -9.68 -2.21
C VAL A 72 21.62 -9.30 -3.26
N PHE A 73 22.02 -9.32 -4.52
CA PHE A 73 21.20 -8.96 -5.66
C PHE A 73 20.79 -10.19 -6.48
N ARG A 74 19.57 -10.18 -7.00
CA ARG A 74 19.15 -11.07 -8.07
C ARG A 74 18.46 -10.30 -9.17
N GLU A 75 18.86 -10.57 -10.40
CA GLU A 75 18.22 -10.03 -11.60
C GLU A 75 16.83 -10.67 -11.79
N LEU A 76 15.85 -9.85 -12.18
CA LEU A 76 14.49 -10.28 -12.50
C LEU A 76 14.14 -10.01 -13.98
N GLY A 77 14.84 -9.07 -14.60
CA GLY A 77 14.59 -8.63 -15.97
C GLY A 77 15.66 -7.65 -16.46
N PRO A 78 15.53 -7.15 -17.70
CA PRO A 78 16.53 -6.26 -18.32
C PRO A 78 16.81 -4.98 -17.53
N ARG A 79 15.85 -4.49 -16.74
CA ARG A 79 16.00 -3.28 -15.90
C ARG A 79 15.45 -3.43 -14.50
N THR A 80 15.09 -4.65 -14.10
CA THR A 80 14.50 -4.95 -12.80
C THR A 80 15.32 -5.98 -12.04
N GLY A 81 15.39 -5.82 -10.73
CA GLY A 81 16.03 -6.77 -9.84
C GLY A 81 15.60 -6.58 -8.40
N VAL A 82 15.97 -7.52 -7.54
CA VAL A 82 15.65 -7.48 -6.13
C VAL A 82 16.92 -7.63 -5.29
N TRP A 83 16.99 -6.82 -4.24
CA TRP A 83 17.97 -6.90 -3.16
C TRP A 83 17.31 -7.47 -1.91
N SER A 84 18.03 -8.29 -1.16
CA SER A 84 17.56 -8.82 0.12
C SER A 84 18.70 -9.46 0.90
N GLU A 85 18.48 -9.79 2.18
CA GLU A 85 19.35 -10.71 2.91
C GLU A 85 19.43 -12.07 2.19
N PRO A 86 20.58 -12.78 2.25
CA PRO A 86 20.79 -14.06 1.57
C PRO A 86 19.70 -15.12 1.86
N ALA A 87 19.15 -15.14 3.07
CA ALA A 87 18.12 -16.10 3.47
C ALA A 87 16.75 -15.86 2.78
N MET A 88 16.53 -14.68 2.23
CA MET A 88 15.24 -14.26 1.66
C MET A 88 15.30 -14.03 0.14
N ILE A 89 16.50 -13.93 -0.45
CA ILE A 89 16.65 -13.55 -1.87
C ILE A 89 15.92 -14.47 -2.85
N ASP A 90 15.93 -15.79 -2.61
CA ASP A 90 15.28 -16.75 -3.52
C ASP A 90 13.75 -16.65 -3.44
N ALA A 91 13.20 -16.51 -2.23
CA ALA A 91 11.76 -16.35 -2.03
C ALA A 91 11.28 -15.00 -2.61
N ALA A 92 12.01 -13.92 -2.33
CA ALA A 92 11.72 -12.60 -2.87
C ALA A 92 11.73 -12.60 -4.41
N ALA A 93 12.72 -13.25 -5.01
CA ALA A 93 12.81 -13.30 -6.46
C ALA A 93 11.73 -14.14 -7.13
N ALA A 94 11.32 -15.25 -6.52
CA ALA A 94 10.21 -16.05 -7.01
C ALA A 94 8.89 -15.28 -6.93
N GLU A 95 8.67 -14.52 -5.84
CA GLU A 95 7.47 -13.69 -5.69
C GLU A 95 7.42 -12.55 -6.71
N LEU A 96 8.59 -11.99 -7.07
CA LEU A 96 8.72 -10.80 -7.90
C LEU A 96 9.00 -11.06 -9.38
N GLU A 97 8.88 -12.30 -9.86
CA GLU A 97 9.24 -12.64 -11.25
C GLU A 97 8.42 -11.89 -12.32
N ASP A 98 7.21 -11.42 -11.99
CA ASP A 98 6.34 -10.68 -12.90
C ASP A 98 6.72 -9.18 -13.03
N THR A 99 7.72 -8.70 -12.29
CA THR A 99 8.00 -7.26 -12.16
C THR A 99 8.27 -6.59 -13.50
N GLU A 100 9.11 -7.17 -14.38
CA GLU A 100 9.37 -6.53 -15.69
C GLU A 100 8.09 -6.42 -16.52
N ALA A 101 7.24 -7.44 -16.51
CA ALA A 101 5.95 -7.41 -17.22
C ALA A 101 5.06 -6.28 -16.67
N MET A 102 5.08 -6.03 -15.35
CA MET A 102 4.39 -4.88 -14.75
C MET A 102 4.95 -3.56 -15.27
N VAL A 103 6.29 -3.41 -15.38
CA VAL A 103 6.91 -2.19 -15.94
C VAL A 103 6.48 -1.98 -17.39
N GLU A 104 6.51 -3.01 -18.22
CA GLU A 104 6.06 -2.93 -19.62
C GLU A 104 4.57 -2.55 -19.73
N ALA A 105 3.72 -3.13 -18.89
CA ALA A 105 2.30 -2.79 -18.84
C ALA A 105 2.06 -1.35 -18.39
N ALA A 106 2.77 -0.88 -17.35
CA ALA A 106 2.71 0.49 -16.88
C ALA A 106 3.14 1.48 -17.97
N GLU A 107 4.21 1.17 -18.71
CA GLU A 107 4.69 2.00 -19.82
C GLU A 107 3.68 2.08 -20.97
N ALA A 108 3.09 0.94 -21.32
CA ALA A 108 2.07 0.86 -22.36
C ALA A 108 0.82 1.68 -22.00
N LEU A 109 0.49 1.80 -20.72
CA LEU A 109 -0.62 2.60 -20.21
C LEU A 109 -0.28 4.10 -20.24
N TYR A 110 0.72 4.54 -19.47
CA TYR A 110 0.88 5.97 -19.15
C TYR A 110 2.25 6.56 -19.51
N GLY A 111 2.94 5.98 -20.48
CA GLY A 111 4.15 6.55 -21.08
C GLY A 111 5.44 6.00 -20.44
N PRO A 112 6.63 6.45 -20.86
CA PRO A 112 7.88 5.77 -20.53
C PRO A 112 8.22 5.79 -19.03
N TYR A 113 8.90 4.75 -18.56
CA TYR A 113 9.53 4.70 -17.24
C TYR A 113 10.80 5.55 -17.26
N ARG A 114 10.82 6.64 -16.49
CA ARG A 114 11.82 7.72 -16.63
C ARG A 114 13.02 7.63 -15.69
N TRP A 115 13.12 6.56 -14.91
CA TRP A 115 14.10 6.44 -13.82
C TRP A 115 15.28 5.50 -14.14
N GLY A 116 15.30 4.93 -15.35
CA GLY A 116 16.35 3.99 -15.78
C GLY A 116 16.06 2.57 -15.32
N ARG A 117 16.39 2.24 -14.07
CA ARG A 117 16.14 0.92 -13.46
C ARG A 117 14.99 0.97 -12.47
N TYR A 118 14.31 -0.16 -12.30
CA TYR A 118 13.32 -0.38 -11.24
C TYR A 118 13.77 -1.59 -10.42
N ASP A 119 14.66 -1.34 -9.47
CA ASP A 119 15.08 -2.36 -8.52
C ASP A 119 14.25 -2.22 -7.23
N MET A 120 14.14 -3.31 -6.48
CA MET A 120 13.46 -3.36 -5.19
C MET A 120 14.41 -3.87 -4.12
N ILE A 121 14.14 -3.56 -2.86
CA ILE A 121 14.76 -4.20 -1.70
C ILE A 121 13.69 -4.74 -0.76
N VAL A 122 13.75 -6.04 -0.48
CA VAL A 122 12.95 -6.64 0.60
C VAL A 122 13.69 -6.41 1.90
N LEU A 123 13.10 -5.57 2.76
CA LEU A 123 13.68 -5.18 4.04
C LEU A 123 13.46 -6.25 5.12
N PRO A 124 14.16 -6.12 6.27
CA PRO A 124 13.85 -6.91 7.43
C PRO A 124 12.39 -6.72 7.90
N PRO A 125 11.81 -7.69 8.63
CA PRO A 125 10.39 -7.67 9.00
C PRO A 125 9.94 -6.48 9.86
N ALA A 126 10.88 -5.71 10.43
CA ALA A 126 10.59 -4.52 11.21
C ALA A 126 10.10 -3.31 10.38
N PHE A 127 10.15 -3.38 9.04
CA PHE A 127 9.71 -2.29 8.17
C PHE A 127 8.23 -1.92 8.46
N PRO A 128 7.91 -0.64 8.72
CA PRO A 128 6.62 -0.24 9.27
C PRO A 128 5.48 -0.14 8.25
N TYR A 129 5.78 -0.20 6.95
CA TYR A 129 4.83 0.04 5.85
C TYR A 129 4.67 -1.19 4.94
N GLY A 130 3.81 -1.09 3.93
CA GLY A 130 3.76 -2.07 2.83
C GLY A 130 5.00 -1.92 1.95
N GLY A 131 5.09 -0.78 1.28
CA GLY A 131 6.29 -0.38 0.57
C GLY A 131 6.58 1.11 0.78
N MET A 132 7.59 1.59 0.06
CA MET A 132 7.91 2.99 -0.13
C MET A 132 8.52 3.15 -1.51
N GLU A 133 7.99 4.08 -2.28
CA GLU A 133 8.17 4.25 -3.72
C GLU A 133 9.51 4.90 -4.10
N ASN A 134 10.57 4.70 -3.33
CA ASN A 134 11.81 5.44 -3.52
C ASN A 134 12.34 5.19 -4.95
N PRO A 135 12.57 6.23 -5.77
CA PRO A 135 12.90 6.06 -7.18
C PRO A 135 14.13 5.18 -7.35
N VAL A 136 14.15 4.34 -8.40
CA VAL A 136 15.20 3.33 -8.66
C VAL A 136 15.24 2.16 -7.67
N MET A 137 14.87 2.37 -6.40
CA MET A 137 15.02 1.39 -5.32
C MET A 137 13.77 1.36 -4.41
N THR A 138 12.72 0.70 -4.87
CA THR A 138 11.49 0.52 -4.07
C THR A 138 11.78 -0.29 -2.81
N PHE A 139 11.36 0.18 -1.64
CA PHE A 139 11.52 -0.56 -0.40
C PHE A 139 10.25 -1.36 -0.14
N LEU A 140 10.36 -2.66 0.15
CA LEU A 140 9.23 -3.55 0.39
C LEU A 140 9.36 -4.26 1.75
N THR A 141 8.23 -4.42 2.42
CA THR A 141 8.10 -5.35 3.56
C THR A 141 8.31 -6.80 3.12
N PRO A 142 8.81 -7.73 3.96
CA PRO A 142 8.77 -9.14 3.60
C PRO A 142 7.37 -9.75 3.71
N THR A 143 6.41 -9.04 4.33
CA THR A 143 5.07 -9.59 4.59
C THR A 143 4.20 -9.78 3.35
N PHE A 144 4.56 -9.23 2.18
CA PHE A 144 3.83 -9.49 0.93
C PHE A 144 4.23 -10.83 0.29
N ILE A 145 5.34 -11.45 0.71
CA ILE A 145 5.78 -12.73 0.17
C ILE A 145 4.88 -13.82 0.74
N ALA A 146 3.88 -14.21 -0.04
CA ALA A 146 2.92 -15.25 0.30
C ALA A 146 3.27 -16.61 -0.31
N GLY A 147 4.15 -16.62 -1.34
CA GLY A 147 4.56 -17.81 -2.09
C GLY A 147 3.68 -18.11 -3.30
N ASP A 148 2.65 -17.30 -3.55
CA ASP A 148 1.66 -17.48 -4.61
C ASP A 148 1.39 -16.20 -5.42
N LYS A 149 2.15 -15.13 -5.15
CA LYS A 149 2.02 -13.79 -5.76
C LYS A 149 0.69 -13.09 -5.49
N SER A 150 -0.13 -13.57 -4.57
CA SER A 150 -1.46 -13.02 -4.31
C SER A 150 -1.46 -11.59 -3.76
N LEU A 151 -0.30 -11.12 -3.27
CA LEU A 151 -0.08 -9.81 -2.67
C LEU A 151 0.86 -8.91 -3.52
N THR A 152 1.17 -9.28 -4.76
CA THR A 152 2.02 -8.47 -5.66
C THR A 152 1.33 -7.21 -6.20
N GLY A 153 0.04 -7.00 -5.90
CA GLY A 153 -0.63 -5.70 -6.07
C GLY A 153 0.17 -4.57 -5.40
N LEU A 154 0.81 -4.86 -4.26
CA LEU A 154 1.75 -3.93 -3.63
C LEU A 154 2.88 -3.49 -4.58
N VAL A 155 3.45 -4.40 -5.37
CA VAL A 155 4.53 -4.08 -6.31
C VAL A 155 4.01 -3.21 -7.45
N ALA A 156 2.80 -3.48 -7.92
CA ALA A 156 2.12 -2.64 -8.91
C ALA A 156 1.83 -1.23 -8.37
N HIS A 157 1.49 -1.10 -7.09
CA HIS A 157 1.30 0.18 -6.39
C HIS A 157 2.60 0.99 -6.37
N GLU A 158 3.67 0.40 -5.85
CA GLU A 158 4.96 1.09 -5.77
C GLU A 158 5.53 1.43 -7.15
N LEU A 159 5.27 0.59 -8.16
CA LEU A 159 5.64 0.88 -9.54
C LEU A 159 4.84 2.06 -10.09
N ALA A 160 3.52 2.09 -9.88
CA ALA A 160 2.64 3.17 -10.34
C ALA A 160 3.07 4.55 -9.80
N HIS A 161 3.62 4.59 -8.58
CA HIS A 161 4.19 5.81 -8.02
C HIS A 161 5.32 6.43 -8.85
N SER A 162 5.99 5.65 -9.70
CA SER A 162 6.98 6.14 -10.67
C SER A 162 6.40 7.20 -11.61
N TRP A 163 5.07 7.28 -11.75
CA TRP A 163 4.34 8.36 -12.42
C TRP A 163 3.63 9.27 -11.39
N SER A 164 2.79 8.71 -10.51
CA SER A 164 2.01 9.46 -9.52
C SER A 164 2.67 9.49 -8.14
N GLY A 165 3.34 10.57 -7.80
CA GLY A 165 4.07 10.73 -6.54
C GLY A 165 5.54 10.99 -6.76
N ASN A 166 6.19 10.29 -7.69
CA ASN A 166 7.60 10.54 -8.02
C ASN A 166 7.74 11.56 -9.16
N LEU A 167 7.07 11.30 -10.29
CA LEU A 167 7.17 12.15 -11.48
C LEU A 167 6.27 13.39 -11.34
N VAL A 168 5.03 13.21 -10.87
CA VAL A 168 4.12 14.29 -10.49
C VAL A 168 3.82 14.12 -9.00
N THR A 169 4.38 14.98 -8.16
CA THR A 169 4.33 14.87 -6.69
C THR A 169 3.35 15.88 -6.14
N ASN A 170 2.57 15.56 -5.11
CA ASN A 170 1.82 16.56 -4.37
C ASN A 170 2.72 17.73 -3.91
N ALA A 171 2.26 18.97 -4.06
CA ALA A 171 3.03 20.14 -3.61
C ALA A 171 3.00 20.28 -2.08
N ASN A 172 2.02 19.66 -1.43
CA ASN A 172 1.73 19.73 -0.01
C ASN A 172 1.00 18.45 0.43
N TRP A 173 0.98 18.19 1.74
CA TRP A 173 0.35 16.99 2.30
C TRP A 173 -1.19 17.05 2.33
N THR A 174 -1.80 18.23 2.18
CA THR A 174 -3.25 18.33 2.03
C THR A 174 -3.74 17.76 0.69
N ASP A 175 -2.86 17.68 -0.30
CA ASP A 175 -3.08 17.09 -1.62
C ASP A 175 -2.52 15.65 -1.73
N SER A 176 -2.35 14.92 -0.63
CA SER A 176 -1.76 13.55 -0.66
C SER A 176 -2.52 12.57 -1.55
N TRP A 177 -3.82 12.77 -1.75
CA TRP A 177 -4.61 11.95 -2.66
C TRP A 177 -4.10 11.99 -4.12
N LEU A 178 -3.40 13.06 -4.54
CA LEU A 178 -2.79 13.13 -5.88
C LEU A 178 -1.66 12.12 -6.06
N ASN A 179 -1.00 11.74 -4.98
CA ASN A 179 -0.07 10.63 -5.00
C ASN A 179 -0.88 9.34 -4.92
N GLU A 180 -1.50 9.11 -3.76
CA GLU A 180 -2.04 7.80 -3.39
C GLU A 180 -3.26 7.38 -4.22
N GLY A 181 -4.22 8.28 -4.43
CA GLY A 181 -5.43 7.98 -5.18
C GLY A 181 -5.17 7.77 -6.68
N VAL A 182 -4.26 8.55 -7.26
CA VAL A 182 -3.83 8.37 -8.64
C VAL A 182 -3.03 7.07 -8.79
N THR A 183 -2.16 6.77 -7.82
CA THR A 183 -1.41 5.51 -7.77
C THR A 183 -2.34 4.31 -7.63
N SER A 184 -3.29 4.30 -6.69
CA SER A 184 -4.24 3.19 -6.51
C SER A 184 -5.11 2.96 -7.75
N TYR A 185 -5.49 4.02 -8.46
CA TYR A 185 -6.14 3.85 -9.76
C TYR A 185 -5.21 3.16 -10.77
N PHE A 186 -3.97 3.62 -10.88
CA PHE A 186 -3.00 3.09 -11.84
C PHE A 186 -2.55 1.66 -11.49
N GLU A 187 -2.33 1.36 -10.22
CA GLU A 187 -2.11 0.02 -9.67
C GLU A 187 -3.16 -0.95 -10.21
N ASN A 188 -4.45 -0.63 -10.04
CA ASN A 188 -5.52 -1.52 -10.46
C ASN A 188 -5.55 -1.70 -11.98
N ARG A 189 -5.09 -0.71 -12.76
CA ARG A 189 -4.93 -0.81 -14.22
C ARG A 189 -3.77 -1.72 -14.62
N ILE A 190 -2.67 -1.72 -13.85
CA ILE A 190 -1.56 -2.68 -14.02
C ILE A 190 -2.04 -4.09 -13.66
N VAL A 191 -2.74 -4.24 -12.52
CA VAL A 191 -3.35 -5.53 -12.12
C VAL A 191 -4.31 -6.03 -13.19
N GLU A 192 -5.15 -5.17 -13.77
CA GLU A 192 -6.04 -5.55 -14.87
C GLU A 192 -5.28 -6.08 -16.08
N ALA A 193 -4.14 -5.46 -16.43
CA ALA A 193 -3.32 -5.85 -17.57
C ALA A 193 -2.58 -7.18 -17.34
N ILE A 194 -2.12 -7.45 -16.11
CA ILE A 194 -1.30 -8.61 -15.77
C ILE A 194 -2.15 -9.81 -15.34
N TYR A 195 -3.11 -9.58 -14.43
CA TYR A 195 -3.90 -10.62 -13.77
C TYR A 195 -5.36 -10.67 -14.25
N GLY A 196 -5.77 -9.70 -15.09
CA GLY A 196 -7.07 -9.70 -15.75
C GLY A 196 -8.17 -8.95 -15.00
N LYS A 197 -9.23 -8.63 -15.74
CA LYS A 197 -10.35 -7.78 -15.29
C LYS A 197 -11.10 -8.33 -14.08
N LYS A 198 -11.22 -9.66 -13.93
CA LYS A 198 -11.89 -10.27 -12.76
C LYS A 198 -11.18 -9.84 -11.47
N ARG A 199 -9.86 -10.05 -11.41
CA ARG A 199 -9.04 -9.72 -10.24
C ARG A 199 -9.09 -8.21 -9.94
N ALA A 200 -8.88 -7.37 -10.96
CA ALA A 200 -8.92 -5.92 -10.80
C ALA A 200 -10.29 -5.42 -10.30
N THR A 201 -11.39 -6.01 -10.77
CA THR A 201 -12.75 -5.64 -10.30
C THR A 201 -12.98 -6.04 -8.84
N GLN A 202 -12.48 -7.21 -8.44
CA GLN A 202 -12.57 -7.69 -7.05
C GLN A 202 -11.80 -6.79 -6.09
N GLU A 203 -10.56 -6.42 -6.41
CA GLU A 203 -9.77 -5.49 -5.59
C GLU A 203 -10.45 -4.13 -5.49
N ALA A 204 -10.93 -3.57 -6.61
CA ALA A 204 -11.64 -2.29 -6.60
C ALA A 204 -12.93 -2.31 -5.77
N LEU A 205 -13.60 -3.46 -5.68
CA LEU A 205 -14.79 -3.63 -4.85
C LEU A 205 -14.44 -3.73 -3.36
N LEU A 206 -13.33 -4.39 -3.00
CA LEU A 206 -12.81 -4.37 -1.62
C LEU A 206 -12.42 -2.94 -1.21
N ASP A 207 -11.71 -2.23 -2.07
CA ASP A 207 -11.31 -0.84 -1.82
C ASP A 207 -12.52 0.07 -1.64
N PHE A 208 -13.55 -0.12 -2.45
CA PHE A 208 -14.79 0.65 -2.36
C PHE A 208 -15.56 0.35 -1.07
N ALA A 209 -15.64 -0.92 -0.65
CA ALA A 209 -16.25 -1.30 0.61
C ALA A 209 -15.56 -0.64 1.82
N ALA A 210 -14.22 -0.54 1.79
CA ALA A 210 -13.46 0.16 2.83
C ALA A 210 -13.75 1.68 2.88
N ILE A 211 -14.14 2.30 1.76
CA ILE A 211 -14.64 3.68 1.76
C ILE A 211 -15.96 3.74 2.54
N GLU A 212 -16.92 2.88 2.20
CA GLU A 212 -18.23 2.85 2.83
C GLU A 212 -18.13 2.61 4.34
N GLU A 213 -17.31 1.64 4.76
CA GLU A 213 -17.02 1.37 6.18
C GLU A 213 -16.45 2.61 6.89
N THR A 214 -15.44 3.26 6.29
CA THR A 214 -14.86 4.48 6.86
C THR A 214 -15.91 5.59 7.00
N LEU A 215 -16.78 5.78 6.00
CA LEU A 215 -17.82 6.80 6.03
C LEU A 215 -18.91 6.50 7.08
N ASP A 216 -19.28 5.23 7.25
CA ASP A 216 -20.20 4.79 8.31
C ASP A 216 -19.61 5.04 9.71
N GLU A 217 -18.31 4.83 9.88
CA GLU A 217 -17.61 5.04 11.16
C GLU A 217 -17.49 6.52 11.53
N VAL A 218 -17.06 7.38 10.59
CA VAL A 218 -16.73 8.78 10.88
C VAL A 218 -17.86 9.76 10.56
N GLY A 219 -18.81 9.34 9.73
CA GLY A 219 -19.88 10.17 9.17
C GLY A 219 -19.49 10.85 7.85
N GLU A 220 -20.41 10.88 6.89
CA GLU A 220 -20.19 11.44 5.55
C GLU A 220 -19.78 12.92 5.56
N ASP A 221 -20.29 13.72 6.50
CA ASP A 221 -19.99 15.15 6.63
C ASP A 221 -18.66 15.44 7.37
N ALA A 222 -17.91 14.40 7.79
CA ALA A 222 -16.67 14.61 8.52
C ALA A 222 -15.61 15.26 7.61
N PRO A 223 -14.94 16.34 8.06
CA PRO A 223 -13.99 17.09 7.21
C PRO A 223 -12.83 16.25 6.65
N GLY A 224 -12.42 15.20 7.38
CA GLY A 224 -11.35 14.30 6.96
C GLY A 224 -11.71 13.38 5.79
N THR A 225 -12.96 13.41 5.32
CA THR A 225 -13.45 12.60 4.18
C THR A 225 -13.27 13.30 2.83
N ALA A 226 -12.90 14.58 2.79
CA ALA A 226 -12.53 15.28 1.56
C ALA A 226 -11.22 14.73 0.98
N LEU A 227 -11.02 14.78 -0.35
CA LEU A 227 -9.74 14.37 -0.93
C LEU A 227 -8.66 15.41 -0.65
N HIS A 228 -8.96 16.67 -0.94
CA HIS A 228 -8.15 17.80 -0.49
C HIS A 228 -8.45 18.07 1.00
N GLN A 229 -7.49 17.73 1.86
CA GLN A 229 -7.67 17.85 3.29
C GLN A 229 -7.69 19.32 3.73
N PRO A 230 -8.68 19.77 4.50
CA PRO A 230 -8.64 21.10 5.10
C PRO A 230 -7.39 21.27 5.97
N ILE A 231 -6.82 22.47 5.98
CA ILE A 231 -5.61 22.76 6.77
C ILE A 231 -5.87 22.46 8.25
N GLY A 232 -5.03 21.60 8.84
CA GLY A 232 -5.13 21.20 10.25
C GLY A 232 -6.08 20.03 10.51
N THR A 233 -6.63 19.44 9.45
CA THR A 233 -7.42 18.21 9.50
C THR A 233 -6.58 17.07 8.94
N ASP A 234 -6.52 15.97 9.67
CA ASP A 234 -5.98 14.71 9.15
C ASP A 234 -7.06 13.97 8.37
N SER A 235 -6.66 13.22 7.35
CA SER A 235 -7.57 12.31 6.64
C SER A 235 -8.25 11.34 7.61
N ALA A 236 -9.52 11.02 7.33
CA ALA A 236 -10.24 9.98 8.06
C ALA A 236 -9.65 8.57 7.86
N GLY A 237 -8.72 8.40 6.92
CA GLY A 237 -7.93 7.18 6.81
C GLY A 237 -7.35 6.96 5.42
N SER A 238 -6.72 5.79 5.25
CA SER A 238 -6.21 5.35 3.95
C SER A 238 -7.33 5.17 2.93
N ALA A 239 -8.52 4.71 3.32
CA ALA A 239 -9.65 4.56 2.41
C ALA A 239 -10.04 5.88 1.71
N ILE A 240 -9.86 7.03 2.37
CA ILE A 240 -10.14 8.33 1.74
C ILE A 240 -9.02 8.74 0.79
N VAL A 241 -7.77 8.72 1.25
CA VAL A 241 -6.64 9.24 0.46
C VAL A 241 -6.32 8.36 -0.75
N TYR A 242 -6.46 7.03 -0.60
CA TYR A 242 -6.20 6.03 -1.63
C TYR A 242 -7.48 5.71 -2.40
N ASN A 243 -8.46 5.10 -1.72
CA ASN A 243 -9.57 4.44 -2.39
C ASN A 243 -10.59 5.45 -2.96
N LYS A 244 -10.97 6.50 -2.21
CA LYS A 244 -11.84 7.58 -2.73
C LYS A 244 -11.17 8.31 -3.88
N GLY A 245 -9.85 8.52 -3.83
CA GLY A 245 -9.09 9.12 -4.93
C GLY A 245 -9.09 8.25 -6.19
N ALA A 246 -8.95 6.93 -6.03
CA ALA A 246 -9.08 6.00 -7.15
C ALA A 246 -10.52 5.90 -7.69
N ALA A 247 -11.53 5.95 -6.81
CA ALA A 247 -12.94 5.97 -7.17
C ALA A 247 -13.32 7.24 -7.96
N PHE A 248 -12.72 8.39 -7.61
CA PHE A 248 -12.85 9.63 -8.38
C PHE A 248 -12.38 9.43 -9.82
N LEU A 249 -11.13 8.99 -10.02
CA LEU A 249 -10.58 8.80 -11.36
C LEU A 249 -11.36 7.74 -12.16
N ARG A 250 -11.83 6.68 -11.50
CA ARG A 250 -12.66 5.65 -12.13
C ARG A 250 -14.03 6.18 -12.52
N THR A 251 -14.62 7.07 -11.72
CA THR A 251 -15.87 7.75 -12.07
C THR A 251 -15.67 8.62 -13.30
N VAL A 252 -14.59 9.41 -13.34
CA VAL A 252 -14.21 10.21 -14.52
C VAL A 252 -14.03 9.31 -15.74
N GLU A 253 -13.27 8.20 -15.63
CA GLU A 253 -13.06 7.22 -16.71
C GLU A 253 -14.39 6.70 -17.27
N ASN A 254 -15.33 6.33 -16.41
CA ASN A 254 -16.62 5.80 -16.82
C ASN A 254 -17.51 6.86 -17.52
N ILE A 255 -17.40 8.12 -17.11
CA ILE A 255 -18.16 9.23 -17.72
C ILE A 255 -17.58 9.61 -19.10
N VAL A 256 -16.25 9.72 -19.22
CA VAL A 256 -15.59 10.20 -20.44
C VAL A 256 -15.22 9.10 -21.43
N GLY A 257 -15.21 7.84 -20.97
CA GLY A 257 -14.71 6.69 -21.69
C GLY A 257 -13.20 6.49 -21.51
N ARG A 258 -12.79 5.23 -21.33
CA ARG A 258 -11.41 4.83 -21.04
C ARG A 258 -10.38 5.38 -22.02
N GLU A 259 -10.65 5.33 -23.32
CA GLU A 259 -9.70 5.81 -24.34
C GLU A 259 -9.37 7.30 -24.15
N LYS A 260 -10.38 8.14 -23.91
CA LYS A 260 -10.21 9.58 -23.68
C LYS A 260 -9.51 9.84 -22.34
N PHE A 261 -9.88 9.08 -21.31
CA PHE A 261 -9.28 9.20 -19.99
C PHE A 261 -7.79 8.81 -19.99
N ASP A 262 -7.44 7.67 -20.59
CA ASP A 262 -6.06 7.18 -20.68
C ASP A 262 -5.17 8.16 -21.45
N ALA A 263 -5.68 8.70 -22.56
CA ALA A 263 -4.98 9.71 -23.34
C ALA A 263 -4.73 10.98 -22.52
N TRP A 264 -5.71 11.42 -21.73
CA TRP A 264 -5.53 12.55 -20.83
C TRP A 264 -4.53 12.26 -19.71
N LEU A 265 -4.65 11.13 -19.00
CA LEU A 265 -3.80 10.80 -17.85
C LEU A 265 -2.34 10.59 -18.26
N ARG A 266 -2.10 9.92 -19.39
CA ARG A 266 -0.76 9.84 -19.99
C ARG A 266 -0.19 11.24 -20.25
N SER A 267 -0.99 12.09 -20.87
CA SER A 267 -0.55 13.45 -21.22
C SER A 267 -0.40 14.35 -19.99
N TRP A 268 -1.14 14.09 -18.90
CA TRP A 268 -0.98 14.75 -17.59
C TRP A 268 0.42 14.47 -17.03
N PHE A 269 0.84 13.21 -17.00
CA PHE A 269 2.19 12.85 -16.55
C PHE A 269 3.28 13.47 -17.43
N ASP A 270 3.05 13.60 -18.74
CA ASP A 270 3.99 14.25 -19.66
C ASP A 270 4.08 15.77 -19.43
N ARG A 271 2.93 16.46 -19.26
CA ARG A 271 2.87 17.92 -19.05
C ARG A 271 3.47 18.36 -17.72
N HIS A 272 3.26 17.55 -16.68
CA HIS A 272 3.66 17.88 -15.31
C HIS A 272 4.90 17.10 -14.85
N ALA A 273 5.65 16.50 -15.79
CA ALA A 273 6.83 15.72 -15.52
C ALA A 273 7.85 16.48 -14.66
N PHE A 274 8.20 15.89 -13.51
CA PHE A 274 9.10 16.42 -12.50
C PHE A 274 8.65 17.75 -11.86
N GLN A 275 7.34 17.98 -11.79
CA GLN A 275 6.76 19.16 -11.14
C GLN A 275 5.96 18.76 -9.89
N PRO A 276 5.91 19.63 -8.87
CA PRO A 276 4.91 19.50 -7.83
C PRO A 276 3.52 19.91 -8.38
N ALA A 277 2.46 19.26 -7.92
CA ALA A 277 1.07 19.49 -8.34
C ALA A 277 0.15 19.74 -7.13
N THR A 278 -0.89 20.54 -7.34
CA THR A 278 -1.96 20.77 -6.36
C THR A 278 -3.28 20.30 -6.93
N SER A 279 -4.29 20.09 -6.07
CA SER A 279 -5.63 19.72 -6.53
C SER A 279 -6.18 20.76 -7.53
N ALA A 280 -5.90 22.05 -7.31
CA ALA A 280 -6.30 23.12 -8.22
C ALA A 280 -5.62 23.02 -9.60
N MET A 281 -4.35 22.60 -9.66
CA MET A 281 -3.64 22.39 -10.93
C MET A 281 -4.22 21.20 -11.71
N LEU A 282 -4.53 20.10 -11.03
CA LEU A 282 -5.19 18.95 -11.66
C LEU A 282 -6.56 19.37 -12.23
N LEU A 283 -7.38 20.08 -11.46
CA LEU A 283 -8.68 20.58 -11.93
C LEU A 283 -8.56 21.49 -13.15
N ALA A 284 -7.62 22.43 -13.13
CA ALA A 284 -7.38 23.32 -14.26
C ALA A 284 -6.97 22.52 -15.52
N ASP A 285 -6.10 21.53 -15.36
CA ASP A 285 -5.64 20.68 -16.45
C ASP A 285 -6.76 19.78 -16.99
N MET A 286 -7.59 19.18 -16.13
CA MET A 286 -8.78 18.43 -16.54
C MET A 286 -9.74 19.32 -17.33
N ARG A 287 -10.00 20.54 -16.85
CA ARG A 287 -10.88 21.49 -17.54
C ARG A 287 -10.34 21.88 -18.91
N GLU A 288 -9.04 22.15 -19.01
CA GLU A 288 -8.38 22.54 -20.25
C GLU A 288 -8.26 21.39 -21.25
N ASN A 289 -7.88 20.19 -20.79
CA ASN A 289 -7.43 19.11 -21.67
C ASN A 289 -8.42 17.95 -21.79
N LEU A 290 -9.31 17.74 -20.82
CA LEU A 290 -10.31 16.67 -20.82
C LEU A 290 -11.72 17.20 -21.10
N VAL A 291 -12.14 18.25 -20.40
CA VAL A 291 -13.48 18.86 -20.52
C VAL A 291 -13.58 19.78 -21.74
N GLN A 292 -12.55 20.60 -21.98
CA GLN A 292 -12.45 21.46 -23.17
C GLN A 292 -13.66 22.40 -23.38
N GLY A 293 -14.24 22.92 -22.28
CA GLY A 293 -15.37 23.83 -22.32
C GLY A 293 -16.74 23.18 -22.55
N ASP A 294 -16.83 21.85 -22.53
CA ASP A 294 -18.10 21.12 -22.54
C ASP A 294 -18.82 21.27 -21.19
N ALA A 295 -19.82 22.16 -21.15
CA ALA A 295 -20.57 22.45 -19.93
C ALA A 295 -21.40 21.26 -19.42
N GLU A 296 -21.93 20.41 -20.31
CA GLU A 296 -22.68 19.22 -19.90
C GLU A 296 -21.73 18.19 -19.27
N LEU A 297 -20.51 18.07 -19.80
CA LEU A 297 -19.49 17.20 -19.23
C LEU A 297 -18.99 17.73 -17.88
N GLU A 298 -18.72 19.03 -17.75
CA GLU A 298 -18.33 19.64 -16.46
C GLU A 298 -19.37 19.35 -15.36
N GLU A 299 -20.66 19.54 -15.67
CA GLU A 299 -21.77 19.26 -14.73
C GLU A 299 -21.81 17.77 -14.34
N LYS A 300 -21.63 16.86 -15.31
CA LYS A 300 -21.63 15.41 -15.04
C LYS A 300 -20.45 14.96 -14.18
N LEU A 301 -19.28 15.58 -14.35
CA LEU A 301 -18.05 15.16 -13.67
C LEU A 301 -18.01 15.55 -12.18
N GLN A 302 -18.68 16.64 -11.78
CA GLN A 302 -18.72 17.11 -10.39
C GLN A 302 -17.31 17.26 -9.77
N LEU A 303 -16.35 17.77 -10.54
CA LEU A 303 -14.93 17.70 -10.20
C LEU A 303 -14.58 18.38 -8.86
N GLU A 304 -15.23 19.49 -8.54
CA GLU A 304 -15.00 20.18 -7.26
C GLU A 304 -15.60 19.45 -6.07
N ASP A 305 -16.77 18.83 -6.23
CA ASP A 305 -17.42 18.04 -5.17
C ASP A 305 -16.59 16.82 -4.80
N TRP A 306 -15.97 16.18 -5.79
CA TRP A 306 -15.03 15.07 -5.55
C TRP A 306 -13.83 15.47 -4.71
N ILE A 307 -13.23 16.61 -5.03
CA ILE A 307 -11.95 17.02 -4.44
C ILE A 307 -12.14 17.70 -3.09
N TYR A 308 -13.06 18.66 -3.01
CA TYR A 308 -13.23 19.52 -1.84
C TYR A 308 -14.46 19.14 -0.99
N GLY A 309 -15.40 18.37 -1.54
CA GLY A 309 -16.56 17.87 -0.82
C GLY A 309 -16.25 16.67 0.08
N THR A 310 -17.00 16.58 1.17
CA THR A 310 -17.01 15.44 2.09
C THR A 310 -17.88 14.30 1.54
N GLY A 311 -17.74 13.08 2.08
CA GLY A 311 -18.53 11.92 1.65
C GLY A 311 -18.24 11.48 0.21
N LEU A 312 -19.20 10.81 -0.44
CA LEU A 312 -19.13 10.46 -1.87
C LEU A 312 -20.12 11.32 -2.66
N PRO A 313 -19.72 11.90 -3.80
CA PRO A 313 -20.66 12.59 -4.68
C PRO A 313 -21.71 11.63 -5.28
N ASP A 314 -22.88 12.16 -5.60
CA ASP A 314 -24.01 11.38 -6.15
C ASP A 314 -23.69 10.72 -7.50
N ASN A 315 -22.71 11.24 -8.25
CA ASN A 315 -22.29 10.68 -9.53
C ASN A 315 -21.32 9.48 -9.40
N VAL A 316 -21.02 9.03 -8.17
CA VAL A 316 -20.03 7.97 -7.94
C VAL A 316 -20.33 6.71 -8.75
N TRP A 317 -19.32 6.29 -9.52
CA TRP A 317 -19.35 4.99 -10.16
C TRP A 317 -19.02 3.90 -9.14
N ARG A 318 -19.86 2.86 -9.10
CA ARG A 318 -19.74 1.74 -8.17
C ARG A 318 -19.26 0.48 -8.90
N PRO A 319 -18.26 -0.25 -8.37
CA PRO A 319 -17.85 -1.54 -8.93
C PRO A 319 -19.00 -2.54 -8.98
N ASP A 320 -18.92 -3.48 -9.92
CA ASP A 320 -19.93 -4.53 -10.07
C ASP A 320 -19.88 -5.50 -8.89
N ALA A 321 -20.90 -5.43 -8.03
CA ALA A 321 -21.04 -6.28 -6.85
C ALA A 321 -21.10 -7.78 -7.19
N SER A 322 -21.43 -8.16 -8.43
CA SER A 322 -21.45 -9.56 -8.84
C SER A 322 -20.07 -10.23 -8.83
N ALA A 323 -18.98 -9.44 -8.77
CA ALA A 323 -17.61 -9.94 -8.66
C ALA A 323 -17.35 -10.80 -7.40
N PHE A 324 -18.15 -10.63 -6.34
CA PHE A 324 -18.10 -11.45 -5.12
C PHE A 324 -19.38 -12.25 -4.85
N ALA A 325 -20.34 -12.31 -5.78
CA ALA A 325 -21.64 -12.93 -5.51
C ALA A 325 -21.56 -14.38 -4.97
N ALA A 326 -20.60 -15.18 -5.44
CA ALA A 326 -20.38 -16.54 -4.93
C ALA A 326 -19.84 -16.55 -3.48
N VAL A 327 -18.96 -15.60 -3.16
CA VAL A 327 -18.39 -15.44 -1.81
C VAL A 327 -19.46 -14.90 -0.85
N ASP A 328 -20.20 -13.88 -1.27
CA ASP A 328 -21.29 -13.29 -0.46
C ASP A 328 -22.40 -14.33 -0.19
N ALA A 329 -22.68 -15.22 -1.15
CA ALA A 329 -23.59 -16.35 -0.92
C ALA A 329 -23.03 -17.36 0.12
N ALA A 330 -21.72 -17.61 0.11
CA ALA A 330 -21.07 -18.46 1.11
C ALA A 330 -21.07 -17.80 2.50
N VAL A 331 -20.86 -16.48 2.58
CA VAL A 331 -21.02 -15.69 3.81
C VAL A 331 -22.45 -15.84 4.36
N GLY A 332 -23.47 -15.70 3.51
CA GLY A 332 -24.86 -15.91 3.90
C GLY A 332 -25.11 -17.33 4.41
N ALA A 333 -24.58 -18.35 3.73
CA ALA A 333 -24.70 -19.75 4.15
C ALA A 333 -24.02 -20.03 5.50
N TYR A 334 -22.85 -19.42 5.75
CA TYR A 334 -22.18 -19.50 7.05
C TYR A 334 -22.98 -18.77 8.13
N THR A 335 -23.50 -17.58 7.82
CA THR A 335 -24.30 -16.78 8.75
C THR A 335 -25.57 -17.52 9.20
N ASP A 336 -26.26 -18.18 8.27
CA ASP A 336 -27.52 -18.87 8.54
C ASP A 336 -27.34 -20.25 9.15
N LYS A 337 -26.36 -21.02 8.66
CA LYS A 337 -26.26 -22.47 8.90
C LYS A 337 -24.89 -22.93 9.39
N ARG A 338 -23.94 -22.01 9.56
CA ARG A 338 -22.52 -22.32 9.84
C ARG A 338 -21.91 -23.28 8.82
N ALA A 339 -22.38 -23.20 7.57
CA ALA A 339 -21.82 -23.99 6.48
C ALA A 339 -20.46 -23.41 6.07
N VAL A 340 -19.38 -24.14 6.36
CA VAL A 340 -18.02 -23.74 6.00
C VAL A 340 -17.73 -24.10 4.53
N PRO A 341 -17.30 -23.15 3.68
CA PRO A 341 -17.15 -23.35 2.24
C PRO A 341 -15.80 -24.02 1.89
N GLN A 342 -15.57 -25.26 2.35
CA GLN A 342 -14.27 -25.93 2.22
C GLN A 342 -13.82 -26.12 0.77
N ALA A 343 -14.73 -26.54 -0.12
CA ALA A 343 -14.39 -26.84 -1.51
C ALA A 343 -14.11 -25.55 -2.29
N GLU A 344 -14.94 -24.52 -2.08
CA GLU A 344 -14.83 -23.22 -2.72
C GLU A 344 -13.57 -22.48 -2.25
N TRP A 345 -13.22 -22.56 -0.96
CA TRP A 345 -12.06 -21.89 -0.37
C TRP A 345 -10.74 -22.21 -1.08
N GLN A 346 -10.56 -23.46 -1.54
CA GLN A 346 -9.35 -23.89 -2.22
C GLN A 346 -9.21 -23.25 -3.61
N GLU A 347 -10.33 -22.94 -4.27
CA GLU A 347 -10.38 -22.32 -5.59
C GLU A 347 -10.40 -20.79 -5.53
N TRP A 348 -10.71 -20.22 -4.36
CA TRP A 348 -10.75 -18.78 -4.17
C TRP A 348 -9.38 -18.14 -4.24
N THR A 349 -9.34 -16.99 -4.91
CA THR A 349 -8.24 -16.04 -4.83
C THR A 349 -8.12 -15.47 -3.42
N SER A 350 -6.97 -14.89 -3.07
CA SER A 350 -6.82 -14.24 -1.76
C SER A 350 -7.82 -13.11 -1.51
N ALA A 351 -8.25 -12.38 -2.56
CA ALA A 351 -9.27 -11.33 -2.40
C ALA A 351 -10.64 -11.91 -2.05
N GLU A 352 -11.01 -13.06 -2.64
CA GLU A 352 -12.25 -13.79 -2.31
C GLU A 352 -12.18 -14.36 -0.88
N ARG A 353 -11.02 -14.84 -0.44
CA ARG A 353 -10.80 -15.31 0.93
C ARG A 353 -10.89 -14.17 1.96
N GLN A 354 -10.25 -13.03 1.69
CA GLN A 354 -10.36 -11.83 2.53
C GLN A 354 -11.82 -11.36 2.63
N ARG A 355 -12.51 -11.24 1.48
CA ARG A 355 -13.94 -10.91 1.44
C ARG A 355 -14.78 -11.82 2.33
N PHE A 356 -14.54 -13.13 2.29
CA PHE A 356 -15.25 -14.08 3.15
C PHE A 356 -14.98 -13.81 4.63
N LEU A 357 -13.71 -13.68 5.02
CA LEU A 357 -13.29 -13.47 6.41
C LEU A 357 -13.83 -12.15 6.99
N ASP A 358 -13.75 -11.06 6.22
CA ASP A 358 -14.21 -9.72 6.63
C ASP A 358 -15.72 -9.65 6.89
N ASN A 359 -16.49 -10.54 6.26
CA ASN A 359 -17.95 -10.50 6.32
C ASN A 359 -18.54 -11.63 7.17
N LEU A 360 -17.71 -12.35 7.94
CA LEU A 360 -18.19 -13.32 8.93
C LEU A 360 -18.92 -12.62 10.09
N PRO A 361 -19.86 -13.31 10.77
CA PRO A 361 -20.51 -12.75 11.96
C PRO A 361 -19.50 -12.34 13.03
N GLU A 362 -19.67 -11.14 13.62
CA GLU A 362 -18.75 -10.60 14.63
C GLU A 362 -18.57 -11.50 15.87
N LYS A 363 -19.62 -12.24 16.24
CA LYS A 363 -19.65 -13.10 17.43
C LYS A 363 -19.67 -14.56 17.03
N LEU A 364 -18.58 -15.24 17.32
CA LEU A 364 -18.38 -16.67 17.10
C LEU A 364 -17.95 -17.36 18.39
N THR A 365 -18.45 -18.56 18.60
CA THR A 365 -18.04 -19.43 19.70
C THR A 365 -16.67 -20.05 19.41
N ALA A 366 -16.00 -20.50 20.46
CA ALA A 366 -14.72 -21.22 20.32
C ALA A 366 -14.84 -22.49 19.45
N ALA A 367 -16.01 -23.15 19.43
CA ALA A 367 -16.25 -24.31 18.59
C ALA A 367 -16.35 -23.94 17.11
N GLU A 368 -17.06 -22.85 16.78
CA GLU A 368 -17.19 -22.35 15.40
C GLU A 368 -15.84 -21.85 14.85
N LEU A 369 -15.03 -21.18 15.68
CA LEU A 369 -13.68 -20.75 15.30
C LEU A 369 -12.73 -21.94 15.09
N ALA A 370 -12.84 -22.98 15.94
CA ALA A 370 -12.08 -24.21 15.76
C ALA A 370 -12.46 -24.92 14.46
N GLU A 371 -13.76 -25.00 14.14
CA GLU A 371 -14.26 -25.60 12.90
C GLU A 371 -13.78 -24.83 11.66
N LEU A 372 -13.82 -23.50 11.69
CA LEU A 372 -13.27 -22.65 10.62
C LEU A 372 -11.78 -22.91 10.39
N ASP A 373 -10.96 -22.87 11.44
CA ASP A 373 -9.52 -23.08 11.33
C ASP A 373 -9.15 -24.51 10.89
N GLU A 374 -9.84 -25.52 11.43
CA GLU A 374 -9.60 -26.92 11.05
C GLU A 374 -9.92 -27.13 9.56
N THR A 375 -11.04 -26.57 9.10
CA THR A 375 -11.56 -26.79 7.74
C THR A 375 -10.82 -25.96 6.69
N LEU A 376 -10.52 -24.70 6.98
CA LEU A 376 -9.96 -23.74 6.01
C LEU A 376 -8.44 -23.56 6.16
N GLY A 377 -7.86 -24.01 7.28
CA GLY A 377 -6.43 -23.90 7.54
C GLY A 377 -5.95 -22.48 7.84
N LEU A 378 -6.80 -21.65 8.43
CA LEU A 378 -6.56 -20.21 8.64
C LEU A 378 -5.29 -19.94 9.44
N ALA A 379 -5.04 -20.71 10.49
CA ALA A 379 -3.84 -20.59 11.33
C ALA A 379 -2.56 -21.10 10.64
N ARG A 380 -2.65 -21.71 9.46
CA ARG A 380 -1.50 -22.29 8.74
C ARG A 380 -1.23 -21.61 7.40
N THR A 381 -1.97 -20.55 7.06
CA THR A 381 -1.75 -19.80 5.82
C THR A 381 -0.39 -19.11 5.81
N GLY A 382 0.26 -19.09 4.64
CA GLY A 382 1.48 -18.31 4.39
C GLY A 382 1.18 -16.85 4.02
N ASN A 383 -0.09 -16.52 3.78
CA ASN A 383 -0.51 -15.18 3.41
C ASN A 383 -0.76 -14.33 4.66
N ASN A 384 0.02 -13.26 4.84
CA ASN A 384 -0.06 -12.43 6.04
C ASN A 384 -1.34 -11.58 6.14
N GLU A 385 -2.02 -11.26 5.04
CA GLU A 385 -3.30 -10.56 5.06
C GLU A 385 -4.40 -11.50 5.57
N GLU A 386 -4.46 -12.74 5.05
CA GLU A 386 -5.40 -13.77 5.54
C GLU A 386 -5.14 -14.15 7.01
N LEU A 387 -3.88 -14.32 7.38
CA LEU A 387 -3.50 -14.62 8.76
C LEU A 387 -3.87 -13.49 9.71
N PHE A 388 -3.69 -12.23 9.28
CA PHE A 388 -4.07 -11.07 10.07
C PHE A 388 -5.58 -11.07 10.35
N LEU A 389 -6.42 -11.24 9.33
CA LEU A 389 -7.88 -11.28 9.49
C LEU A 389 -8.34 -12.42 10.41
N TRP A 390 -7.73 -13.59 10.29
CA TRP A 390 -7.96 -14.70 11.21
C TRP A 390 -7.63 -14.32 12.66
N LEU A 391 -6.43 -13.78 12.90
CA LEU A 391 -5.99 -13.39 14.24
C LEU A 391 -6.87 -12.29 14.82
N GLU A 392 -7.26 -11.31 14.02
CA GLU A 392 -8.13 -10.22 14.45
C GLU A 392 -9.50 -10.77 14.91
N MET A 393 -10.16 -11.57 14.08
CA MET A 393 -11.43 -12.22 14.41
C MET A 393 -11.33 -13.13 15.64
N ALA A 394 -10.28 -13.95 15.72
CA ALA A 394 -10.06 -14.88 16.82
C ALA A 394 -9.84 -14.15 18.15
N LEU A 395 -9.02 -13.09 18.17
CA LEU A 395 -8.76 -12.30 19.36
C LEU A 395 -9.98 -11.48 19.78
N ALA A 396 -10.75 -10.93 18.83
CA ALA A 396 -12.00 -10.23 19.11
C ALA A 396 -13.05 -11.13 19.79
N ASN A 397 -12.98 -12.44 19.56
CA ASN A 397 -13.81 -13.46 20.18
C ASN A 397 -13.15 -14.19 21.36
N ARG A 398 -11.99 -13.70 21.85
CA ARG A 398 -11.25 -14.27 22.99
C ARG A 398 -10.89 -15.75 22.82
N TYR A 399 -10.56 -16.13 21.59
CA TYR A 399 -10.21 -17.51 21.26
C TYR A 399 -8.79 -17.83 21.73
N GLU A 400 -8.68 -18.39 22.93
CA GLU A 400 -7.40 -18.72 23.60
C GLU A 400 -6.41 -19.49 22.71
N PRO A 401 -6.81 -20.47 21.87
CA PRO A 401 -5.86 -21.18 21.01
C PRO A 401 -5.11 -20.30 20.00
N ALA A 402 -5.65 -19.14 19.62
CA ALA A 402 -4.98 -18.21 18.72
C ALA A 402 -3.93 -17.32 19.43
N VAL A 403 -3.95 -17.23 20.76
CA VAL A 403 -3.06 -16.32 21.52
C VAL A 403 -1.57 -16.60 21.24
N PRO A 404 -1.05 -17.85 21.33
CA PRO A 404 0.36 -18.11 21.03
C PRO A 404 0.76 -17.74 19.60
N GLN A 405 -0.15 -17.93 18.66
CA GLN A 405 0.07 -17.55 17.26
C GLN A 405 0.13 -16.03 17.09
N ALA A 406 -0.78 -15.30 17.74
CA ALA A 406 -0.75 -13.84 17.76
C ALA A 406 0.55 -13.31 18.38
N GLU A 407 1.05 -13.92 19.46
CA GLU A 407 2.34 -13.52 20.05
C GLU A 407 3.51 -13.73 19.08
N ALA A 408 3.53 -14.88 18.38
CA ALA A 408 4.57 -15.20 17.40
C ALA A 408 4.51 -14.25 16.20
N PHE A 409 3.32 -13.99 15.68
CA PHE A 409 3.09 -13.07 14.57
C PHE A 409 3.53 -11.65 14.94
N LEU A 410 3.08 -11.11 16.08
CA LEU A 410 3.48 -9.78 16.56
C LEU A 410 4.99 -9.68 16.84
N ALA A 411 5.66 -10.77 17.23
CA ALA A 411 7.12 -10.78 17.38
C ALA A 411 7.86 -10.86 16.03
N GLY A 412 7.21 -11.39 14.99
CA GLY A 412 7.80 -11.64 13.68
C GLY A 412 7.59 -10.54 12.64
N VAL A 413 6.60 -9.64 12.82
CA VAL A 413 6.30 -8.56 11.86
C VAL A 413 6.27 -7.18 12.52
N GLY A 414 6.70 -6.15 11.78
CA GLY A 414 6.73 -4.75 12.21
C GLY A 414 5.81 -3.83 11.41
N ARG A 415 5.10 -4.33 10.39
CA ARG A 415 4.19 -3.55 9.56
C ARG A 415 3.03 -3.00 10.40
N THR A 416 2.89 -1.67 10.44
CA THR A 416 1.93 -0.98 11.31
C THR A 416 0.49 -1.41 11.02
N LYS A 417 0.16 -1.69 9.74
CA LYS A 417 -1.14 -2.21 9.29
C LYS A 417 -1.59 -3.45 10.08
N PHE A 418 -0.67 -4.33 10.42
CA PHE A 418 -0.98 -5.56 11.17
C PHE A 418 -0.80 -5.38 12.67
N VAL A 419 0.30 -4.74 13.07
CA VAL A 419 0.70 -4.67 14.47
C VAL A 419 -0.27 -3.81 15.28
N ARG A 420 -0.63 -2.62 14.77
CA ARG A 420 -1.48 -1.68 15.53
C ARG A 420 -2.88 -2.24 15.80
N PRO A 421 -3.64 -2.76 14.80
CA PRO A 421 -4.99 -3.26 15.04
C PRO A 421 -5.02 -4.48 15.97
N LEU A 422 -4.08 -5.42 15.85
CA LEU A 422 -4.05 -6.58 16.76
C LEU A 422 -3.80 -6.17 18.22
N PHE A 423 -2.96 -5.15 18.47
CA PHE A 423 -2.84 -4.59 19.81
C PHE A 423 -4.12 -3.88 20.27
N ALA A 424 -4.81 -3.16 19.37
CA ALA A 424 -6.08 -2.50 19.69
C ALA A 424 -7.15 -3.51 20.07
N VAL A 425 -7.35 -4.55 19.25
CA VAL A 425 -8.30 -5.64 19.52
C VAL A 425 -8.01 -6.31 20.87
N LEU A 426 -6.76 -6.62 21.20
CA LEU A 426 -6.41 -7.15 22.52
C LEU A 426 -6.76 -6.17 23.65
N MET A 427 -6.47 -4.87 23.48
CA MET A 427 -6.78 -3.86 24.49
C MET A 427 -8.29 -3.70 24.72
N ASP A 428 -9.09 -3.85 23.66
CA ASP A 428 -10.56 -3.77 23.71
C ASP A 428 -11.20 -4.97 24.43
N GLN A 429 -10.50 -6.11 24.51
CA GLN A 429 -10.95 -7.27 25.27
C GLN A 429 -10.74 -7.15 26.81
N GLY A 430 -10.44 -5.95 27.31
CA GLY A 430 -10.47 -5.63 28.73
C GLY A 430 -9.59 -6.54 29.59
N SER A 431 -10.15 -7.12 30.65
CA SER A 431 -9.38 -7.94 31.61
C SER A 431 -8.76 -9.20 31.01
N TRP A 432 -9.25 -9.68 29.87
CA TRP A 432 -8.67 -10.84 29.17
C TRP A 432 -7.49 -10.42 28.29
N GLY A 433 -7.69 -9.45 27.40
CA GLY A 433 -6.69 -9.12 26.38
C GLY A 433 -5.65 -8.08 26.80
N GLN A 434 -5.96 -7.14 27.70
CA GLN A 434 -5.00 -6.10 28.13
C GLN A 434 -3.72 -6.68 28.77
N PRO A 435 -3.78 -7.71 29.64
CA PRO A 435 -2.57 -8.36 30.16
C PRO A 435 -1.74 -9.04 29.05
N ILE A 436 -2.40 -9.61 28.04
CA ILE A 436 -1.74 -10.23 26.88
C ILE A 436 -1.03 -9.16 26.06
N ALA A 437 -1.75 -8.11 25.65
CA ALA A 437 -1.18 -6.97 24.90
C ALA A 437 0.05 -6.39 25.59
N LYS A 438 -0.07 -6.06 26.89
CA LYS A 438 1.04 -5.47 27.66
C LYS A 438 2.24 -6.41 27.78
N ARG A 439 2.00 -7.72 27.98
CA ARG A 439 3.05 -8.74 28.02
C ARG A 439 3.78 -8.86 26.69
N VAL A 440 3.03 -8.95 25.59
CA VAL A 440 3.61 -9.09 24.24
C VAL A 440 4.38 -7.83 23.88
N TYR A 441 3.78 -6.65 24.07
CA TYR A 441 4.40 -5.38 23.75
C TYR A 441 5.68 -5.12 24.56
N ALA A 442 5.71 -5.50 25.84
CA ALA A 442 6.93 -5.39 26.64
C ALA A 442 8.11 -6.17 26.05
N LYS A 443 7.85 -7.26 25.30
CA LYS A 443 8.87 -8.05 24.61
C LYS A 443 9.21 -7.50 23.22
N THR A 444 8.22 -6.98 22.48
CA THR A 444 8.39 -6.58 21.07
C THR A 444 8.64 -5.09 20.86
N ARG A 445 8.36 -4.23 21.85
CA ARG A 445 8.49 -2.76 21.72
C ARG A 445 9.87 -2.32 21.25
N GLY A 446 10.92 -3.01 21.69
CA GLY A 446 12.31 -2.70 21.35
C GLY A 446 12.71 -3.06 19.92
N SER A 447 12.00 -3.99 19.27
CA SER A 447 12.30 -4.44 17.90
C SER A 447 11.53 -3.68 16.82
N TYR A 448 10.44 -2.99 17.17
CA TYR A 448 9.66 -2.23 16.20
C TYR A 448 10.34 -0.93 15.76
N HIS A 449 10.12 -0.58 14.49
CA HIS A 449 10.43 0.73 13.97
C HIS A 449 9.71 1.84 14.76
N ALA A 450 10.31 3.03 14.86
CA ALA A 450 9.79 4.13 15.66
C ALA A 450 8.35 4.54 15.31
N VAL A 451 7.96 4.42 14.03
CA VAL A 451 6.59 4.66 13.55
C VAL A 451 5.61 3.66 14.15
N THR A 452 5.84 2.36 13.96
CA THR A 452 5.02 1.28 14.52
C THR A 452 4.98 1.39 16.04
N ARG A 453 6.13 1.61 16.68
CA ARG A 453 6.23 1.78 18.13
C ARG A 453 5.35 2.92 18.61
N GLY A 454 5.46 4.11 18.02
CA GLY A 454 4.65 5.27 18.40
C GLY A 454 3.15 5.07 18.17
N ALA A 455 2.76 4.31 17.14
CA ALA A 455 1.37 3.95 16.92
C ALA A 455 0.83 3.02 18.01
N VAL A 456 1.61 2.00 18.40
CA VAL A 456 1.21 1.06 19.45
C VAL A 456 1.26 1.68 20.84
N ASP A 457 2.25 2.53 21.15
CA ASP A 457 2.36 3.25 22.43
C ASP A 457 1.06 3.99 22.78
N ARG A 458 0.45 4.65 21.78
CA ARG A 458 -0.86 5.32 21.91
C ARG A 458 -2.00 4.35 22.24
N VAL A 459 -2.00 3.18 21.63
CA VAL A 459 -3.02 2.13 21.85
C VAL A 459 -2.89 1.50 23.24
N VAL A 460 -1.67 1.18 23.67
CA VAL A 460 -1.44 0.50 24.96
C VAL A 460 -1.39 1.45 26.17
N GLY A 461 -1.45 2.77 25.92
CA GLY A 461 -1.39 3.80 26.96
C GLY A 461 -0.01 3.95 27.60
N GLN A 462 1.06 3.66 26.85
CA GLN A 462 2.44 3.83 27.32
C GLN A 462 2.94 5.22 26.89
N ALA A 463 3.48 6.00 27.83
CA ALA A 463 4.07 7.30 27.49
C ALA A 463 5.27 7.09 26.56
N GLY A 464 5.31 7.86 25.46
CA GLY A 464 6.28 7.75 24.36
C GLY A 464 7.72 8.07 24.74
#